data_AF-A0A2V5XY62-F1
#
_entry.id   AF-A0A2V5XY62-F1
#
_cell.length_a   1.000
_cell.length_b   1.000
_cell.length_c   1.000
_cell.angle_alpha   90.00
_cell.angle_beta   90.00
_cell.angle_gamma   90.00
#
_symmetry.space_group_name_H-M   'P 1'
#
loop_
_entity.id
_entity.type
_entity.pdbx_description
1 polymer ?
#
loop_
_entity_poly.entity_id
_entity_poly.type
_entity_poly.pdbx_seq_one_letter_code
_entity_poly.pdbx_strand_id
1 'polypeptide(L)'
;MKNLCLSILLCSVLVDLSASETKSVDDFRAAAAKANAVLTIPEWEQTPEAVEASMKDAIAKANTALDQIGAQDPAKVTFKSTVVALDDLTYQAGIAANKATIIKETNTNPGMRAAAEEAVKAFQEWAVGIDYREDVYKAIKAFADTHPKLSGEDEKLFNETMRDYRRAGLELPPDPRKEVELLRKELSNLGTD
;
A
#
# COMPACT_ATOMS: atom_id res chain seq x y z
N MET A 1 71.41 50.85 14.61
CA MET A 1 70.14 50.55 13.90
C MET A 1 69.71 49.15 14.31
N LYS A 2 68.55 49.06 14.98
CA LYS A 2 67.94 47.83 15.50
C LYS A 2 67.32 47.05 14.33
N ASN A 3 67.51 45.73 14.27
CA ASN A 3 66.57 44.85 13.57
C ASN A 3 66.15 43.72 14.52
N LEU A 4 64.89 43.80 14.91
CA LEU A 4 64.16 42.91 15.81
C LEU A 4 63.57 41.78 14.95
N CYS A 5 64.12 40.57 15.05
CA CYS A 5 63.51 39.38 14.44
C CYS A 5 62.36 38.90 15.33
N LEU A 6 61.13 39.19 14.91
CA LEU A 6 59.90 38.71 15.51
C LEU A 6 59.59 37.31 14.96
N SER A 7 59.85 36.27 15.75
CA SER A 7 59.50 34.89 15.42
C SER A 7 58.00 34.67 15.65
N ILE A 8 57.22 34.59 14.58
CA ILE A 8 55.80 34.22 14.62
C ILE A 8 55.72 32.69 14.70
N LEU A 9 55.28 32.18 15.85
CA LEU A 9 54.98 30.77 16.05
C LEU A 9 53.63 30.47 15.37
N LEU A 10 53.63 29.79 14.22
CA LEU A 10 52.40 29.25 13.62
C LEU A 10 51.96 28.02 14.42
N CYS A 11 50.98 28.18 15.31
CA CYS A 11 50.22 27.04 15.84
C CYS A 11 49.27 26.55 14.76
N SER A 12 49.65 25.46 14.06
CA SER A 12 48.71 24.68 13.26
C SER A 12 47.74 23.97 14.20
N VAL A 13 46.54 24.52 14.36
CA VAL A 13 45.41 23.79 14.94
C VAL A 13 45.03 22.69 13.96
N LEU A 14 45.45 21.47 14.23
CA LEU A 14 44.89 20.29 13.59
C LEU A 14 43.44 20.19 14.06
N VAL A 15 42.52 20.63 13.20
CA VAL A 15 41.10 20.31 13.38
C VAL A 15 40.98 18.84 13.04
N ASP A 16 40.95 17.98 14.05
CA ASP A 16 40.53 16.59 13.89
C ASP A 16 39.06 16.60 13.46
N LEU A 17 38.82 16.58 12.14
CA LEU A 17 37.54 16.18 11.57
C LEU A 17 37.39 14.69 11.87
N SER A 18 36.93 14.35 13.07
CA SER A 18 36.49 12.99 13.35
C SER A 18 35.27 12.74 12.48
N ALA A 19 35.40 11.93 11.43
CA ALA A 19 34.26 11.38 10.73
C ALA A 19 33.43 10.64 11.78
N SER A 20 32.24 11.16 12.11
CA SER A 20 31.27 10.43 12.92
C SER A 20 31.11 9.04 12.31
N GLU A 21 31.17 7.99 13.13
CA GLU A 21 30.86 6.65 12.67
C GLU A 21 29.51 6.66 11.96
N THR A 22 29.48 6.09 10.74
CA THR A 22 28.27 6.02 9.94
C THR A 22 27.31 5.03 10.59
N LYS A 23 26.21 5.54 11.12
CA LYS A 23 25.13 4.72 11.67
C LYS A 23 24.39 3.99 10.54
N SER A 24 24.04 2.73 10.81
CA SER A 24 23.19 1.88 9.99
C SER A 24 21.71 2.02 10.39
N VAL A 25 20.81 1.44 9.59
CA VAL A 25 19.38 1.36 9.94
C VAL A 25 19.17 0.62 11.27
N ASP A 26 20.00 -0.38 11.57
CA ASP A 26 19.90 -1.18 12.79
C ASP A 26 20.10 -0.34 14.05
N ASP A 27 20.97 0.68 13.98
CA ASP A 27 21.23 1.60 15.09
C ASP A 27 20.00 2.45 15.46
N PHE A 28 19.05 2.59 14.54
CA PHE A 28 17.83 3.37 14.73
C PHE A 28 16.59 2.52 15.02
N ARG A 29 16.63 1.20 14.85
CA ARG A 29 15.46 0.32 15.08
C ARG A 29 14.97 0.38 16.52
N ALA A 30 15.87 0.46 17.50
CA ALA A 30 15.49 0.59 18.90
C ALA A 30 14.76 1.91 19.20
N ALA A 31 15.14 3.00 18.53
CA ALA A 31 14.46 4.28 18.65
C ALA A 31 13.09 4.26 17.94
N ALA A 32 13.02 3.65 16.75
CA ALA A 32 11.77 3.47 16.02
C ALA A 32 10.75 2.65 16.82
N ALA A 33 11.18 1.53 17.43
CA ALA A 33 10.33 0.69 18.26
C ALA A 33 9.73 1.44 19.46
N LYS A 34 10.51 2.32 20.12
CA LYS A 34 10.01 3.18 21.21
C LYS A 34 8.92 4.15 20.75
N ALA A 35 8.90 4.51 19.46
CA ALA A 35 7.91 5.38 18.84
C ALA A 35 6.76 4.60 18.17
N ASN A 36 6.66 3.27 18.36
CA ASN A 36 5.74 2.39 17.65
C ASN A 36 5.89 2.47 16.11
N ALA A 37 7.10 2.72 15.62
CA ALA A 37 7.43 2.78 14.21
C ALA A 37 8.30 1.58 13.79
N VAL A 38 8.12 1.14 12.55
CA VAL A 38 8.96 0.11 11.93
C VAL A 38 9.88 0.79 10.94
N LEU A 39 11.19 0.69 11.19
CA LEU A 39 12.22 1.12 10.24
C LEU A 39 12.81 -0.11 9.54
N THR A 40 12.43 -0.29 8.28
CA THR A 40 12.90 -1.38 7.43
C THR A 40 13.35 -0.85 6.07
N ILE A 41 14.34 -1.51 5.48
CA ILE A 41 14.75 -1.24 4.11
C ILE A 41 13.86 -2.09 3.21
N PRO A 42 13.12 -1.49 2.26
CA PRO A 42 12.31 -2.29 1.34
C PRO A 42 13.22 -3.18 0.49
N GLU A 43 12.87 -4.45 0.37
CA GLU A 43 13.45 -5.32 -0.65
C GLU A 43 12.83 -4.96 -1.99
N TRP A 44 13.67 -4.67 -2.98
CA TRP A 44 13.24 -4.26 -4.31
C TRP A 44 13.49 -5.37 -5.32
N GLU A 45 12.54 -5.59 -6.21
CA GLU A 45 12.68 -6.48 -7.35
C GLU A 45 13.81 -5.97 -8.28
N GLN A 46 14.77 -6.84 -8.58
CA GLN A 46 15.98 -6.48 -9.34
C GLN A 46 15.95 -6.89 -10.81
N THR A 47 14.92 -7.64 -11.24
CA THR A 47 14.73 -8.06 -12.63
C THR A 47 13.29 -7.86 -13.08
N PRO A 48 13.02 -7.75 -14.40
CA PRO A 48 11.65 -7.63 -14.92
C PRO A 48 10.75 -8.78 -14.46
N GLU A 49 11.27 -10.01 -14.49
CA GLU A 49 10.54 -11.22 -14.11
C GLU A 49 10.21 -11.22 -12.61
N ALA A 50 11.08 -10.67 -11.77
CA ALA A 50 10.82 -10.53 -10.34
C ALA A 50 9.68 -9.53 -10.07
N VAL A 51 9.62 -8.43 -10.83
CA VAL A 51 8.51 -7.44 -10.74
C VAL A 51 7.18 -8.11 -11.09
N GLU A 52 7.14 -8.83 -12.22
CA GLU A 52 5.93 -9.56 -12.64
C GLU A 52 5.52 -10.62 -11.62
N ALA A 53 6.47 -11.40 -11.12
CA ALA A 53 6.20 -12.45 -10.14
C ALA A 53 5.66 -11.88 -8.82
N SER A 54 6.26 -10.78 -8.35
CA SER A 54 5.84 -10.08 -7.13
C SER A 54 4.39 -9.61 -7.23
N MET A 55 4.01 -9.01 -8.38
CA MET A 55 2.63 -8.57 -8.59
C MET A 55 1.63 -9.74 -8.69
N LYS A 56 1.98 -10.79 -9.45
CA LYS A 56 1.12 -11.99 -9.58
C LYS A 56 0.89 -12.66 -8.23
N ASP A 57 1.93 -12.80 -7.42
CA ASP A 57 1.84 -13.37 -6.06
C ASP A 57 1.01 -12.48 -5.13
N ALA A 58 1.20 -11.17 -5.16
CA ALA A 58 0.42 -10.23 -4.37
C ALA A 58 -1.08 -10.32 -4.68
N ILE A 59 -1.46 -10.31 -5.97
CA ILE A 59 -2.85 -10.46 -6.40
C ILE A 59 -3.41 -11.84 -6.02
N ALA A 60 -2.65 -12.91 -6.18
CA ALA A 60 -3.09 -14.27 -5.82
C ALA A 60 -3.35 -14.41 -4.31
N LYS A 61 -2.48 -13.84 -3.47
CA LYS A 61 -2.66 -13.80 -2.02
C LYS A 61 -3.89 -12.97 -1.63
N ALA A 62 -4.06 -11.80 -2.25
CA ALA A 62 -5.20 -10.95 -1.99
C ALA A 62 -6.52 -11.61 -2.40
N ASN A 63 -6.56 -12.31 -3.55
CA ASN A 63 -7.71 -13.11 -3.98
C ASN A 63 -8.03 -14.23 -2.98
N THR A 64 -7.01 -14.93 -2.47
CA THR A 64 -7.21 -15.95 -1.44
C THR A 64 -7.84 -15.35 -0.18
N ALA A 65 -7.41 -14.17 0.24
CA ALA A 65 -8.00 -13.46 1.38
C ALA A 65 -9.44 -12.98 1.11
N LEU A 66 -9.72 -12.47 -0.11
CA LEU A 66 -11.08 -12.12 -0.53
C LEU A 66 -12.01 -13.33 -0.49
N ASP A 67 -11.56 -14.49 -0.97
CA ASP A 67 -12.32 -15.73 -0.95
C ASP A 67 -12.59 -16.20 0.49
N GLN A 68 -11.62 -16.04 1.39
CA GLN A 68 -11.81 -16.31 2.82
C GLN A 68 -12.84 -15.37 3.45
N ILE A 69 -12.89 -14.09 3.05
CA ILE A 69 -13.92 -13.15 3.51
C ILE A 69 -15.30 -13.57 2.99
N GLY A 70 -15.42 -13.82 1.70
CA GLY A 70 -16.68 -14.19 1.04
C GLY A 70 -17.27 -15.53 1.48
N ALA A 71 -16.45 -16.45 1.99
CA ALA A 71 -16.87 -17.76 2.46
C ALA A 71 -17.30 -17.80 3.95
N GLN A 72 -17.24 -16.68 4.67
CA GLN A 72 -17.58 -16.66 6.10
C GLN A 72 -19.07 -16.96 6.34
N ASP A 73 -19.33 -17.60 7.49
CA ASP A 73 -20.67 -17.72 8.07
C ASP A 73 -21.16 -16.32 8.49
N PRO A 74 -22.25 -15.78 7.89
CA PRO A 74 -22.77 -14.45 8.20
C PRO A 74 -23.13 -14.25 9.67
N ALA A 75 -23.38 -15.32 10.44
CA ALA A 75 -23.68 -15.22 11.86
C ALA A 75 -22.44 -15.07 12.76
N LYS A 76 -21.23 -15.25 12.20
CA LYS A 76 -19.95 -15.26 12.95
C LYS A 76 -18.97 -14.18 12.52
N VAL A 77 -19.35 -13.35 11.56
CA VAL A 77 -18.50 -12.26 11.07
C VAL A 77 -18.20 -11.25 12.17
N THR A 78 -17.02 -10.64 12.11
CA THR A 78 -16.55 -9.61 13.04
C THR A 78 -15.93 -8.46 12.26
N PHE A 79 -15.73 -7.30 12.90
CA PHE A 79 -14.98 -6.19 12.30
C PHE A 79 -13.62 -6.64 11.78
N LYS A 80 -12.90 -7.43 12.59
CA LYS A 80 -11.57 -7.94 12.26
C LYS A 80 -11.59 -8.91 11.08
N SER A 81 -12.54 -9.83 11.05
CA SER A 81 -12.59 -10.86 10.00
C SER A 81 -13.16 -10.32 8.68
N THR A 82 -13.73 -9.12 8.65
CA THR A 82 -14.35 -8.53 7.45
C THR A 82 -13.64 -7.25 7.03
N VAL A 83 -13.94 -6.12 7.66
CA VAL A 83 -13.45 -4.79 7.29
C VAL A 83 -11.93 -4.70 7.42
N VAL A 84 -11.36 -5.13 8.56
CA VAL A 84 -9.91 -5.10 8.76
C VAL A 84 -9.21 -6.08 7.82
N ALA A 85 -9.77 -7.28 7.61
CA ALA A 85 -9.19 -8.24 6.67
C ALA A 85 -9.16 -7.70 5.23
N LEU A 86 -10.18 -6.93 4.82
CA LEU A 86 -10.21 -6.25 3.52
C LEU A 86 -9.18 -5.11 3.44
N ASP A 87 -9.02 -4.32 4.51
CA ASP A 87 -8.00 -3.28 4.58
C ASP A 87 -6.59 -3.89 4.53
N ASP A 88 -6.32 -4.91 5.33
CA ASP A 88 -5.04 -5.61 5.39
C ASP A 88 -4.65 -6.20 4.02
N LEU A 89 -5.57 -6.91 3.33
CA LEU A 89 -5.24 -7.52 2.05
C LEU A 89 -4.99 -6.46 0.96
N THR A 90 -5.73 -5.35 0.97
CA THR A 90 -5.55 -4.28 -0.02
C THR A 90 -4.26 -3.51 0.25
N TYR A 91 -3.91 -3.26 1.52
CA TYR A 91 -2.63 -2.71 1.93
C TYR A 91 -1.47 -3.58 1.44
N GLN A 92 -1.51 -4.89 1.70
CA GLN A 92 -0.43 -5.81 1.30
C GLN A 92 -0.25 -5.86 -0.22
N ALA A 93 -1.34 -5.93 -0.99
CA ALA A 93 -1.26 -5.86 -2.45
C ALA A 93 -0.74 -4.50 -2.94
N GLY A 94 -1.17 -3.42 -2.28
CA GLY A 94 -0.73 -2.05 -2.54
C GLY A 94 0.77 -1.83 -2.34
N ILE A 95 1.43 -2.54 -1.41
CA ILE A 95 2.89 -2.47 -1.26
C ILE A 95 3.61 -2.92 -2.54
N ALA A 96 3.17 -4.00 -3.18
CA ALA A 96 3.75 -4.45 -4.44
C ALA A 96 3.53 -3.41 -5.56
N ALA A 97 2.33 -2.82 -5.63
CA ALA A 97 2.00 -1.79 -6.61
C ALA A 97 2.80 -0.50 -6.41
N ASN A 98 3.02 -0.08 -5.16
CA ASN A 98 3.81 1.09 -4.82
C ASN A 98 5.28 0.88 -5.21
N LYS A 99 5.84 -0.31 -4.96
CA LYS A 99 7.20 -0.64 -5.40
C LYS A 99 7.33 -0.63 -6.92
N ALA A 100 6.40 -1.28 -7.62
CA ALA A 100 6.35 -1.27 -9.07
C ALA A 100 6.25 0.17 -9.61
N THR A 101 5.41 1.02 -9.02
CA THR A 101 5.30 2.43 -9.42
C THR A 101 6.64 3.16 -9.31
N ILE A 102 7.38 2.99 -8.23
CA ILE A 102 8.71 3.62 -8.08
C ILE A 102 9.69 3.09 -9.13
N ILE A 103 9.71 1.77 -9.40
CA ILE A 103 10.54 1.19 -10.46
C ILE A 103 10.17 1.78 -11.83
N LYS A 104 8.88 1.85 -12.15
CA LYS A 104 8.34 2.41 -13.39
C LYS A 104 8.79 3.86 -13.62
N GLU A 105 8.72 4.69 -12.59
CA GLU A 105 9.01 6.13 -12.71
C GLU A 105 10.51 6.48 -12.64
N THR A 106 11.34 5.63 -12.02
CA THR A 106 12.72 6.04 -11.64
C THR A 106 13.84 5.11 -12.11
N ASN A 107 13.55 3.84 -12.48
CA ASN A 107 14.61 2.90 -12.83
C ASN A 107 15.25 3.27 -14.18
N THR A 108 16.58 3.18 -14.28
CA THR A 108 17.32 3.54 -15.50
C THR A 108 17.20 2.50 -16.61
N ASN A 109 16.87 1.25 -16.28
CA ASN A 109 16.69 0.18 -17.25
C ASN A 109 15.28 0.23 -17.88
N PRO A 110 15.15 0.37 -19.22
CA PRO A 110 13.84 0.42 -19.88
C PRO A 110 13.02 -0.87 -19.72
N GLY A 111 13.66 -2.05 -19.66
CA GLY A 111 12.97 -3.33 -19.43
C GLY A 111 12.35 -3.42 -18.04
N MET A 112 13.02 -2.87 -17.01
CA MET A 112 12.46 -2.77 -15.66
C MET A 112 11.23 -1.85 -15.64
N ARG A 113 11.31 -0.70 -16.31
CA ARG A 113 10.18 0.24 -16.37
C ARG A 113 8.96 -0.37 -17.07
N ALA A 114 9.17 -1.06 -18.18
CA ALA A 114 8.09 -1.72 -18.93
C ALA A 114 7.39 -2.80 -18.09
N ALA A 115 8.15 -3.70 -17.45
CA ALA A 115 7.56 -4.73 -16.60
C ALA A 115 6.81 -4.14 -15.40
N ALA A 116 7.33 -3.06 -14.82
CA ALA A 116 6.68 -2.35 -13.72
C ALA A 116 5.41 -1.61 -14.16
N GLU A 117 5.37 -1.06 -15.37
CA GLU A 117 4.16 -0.47 -15.95
C GLU A 117 3.05 -1.52 -16.10
N GLU A 118 3.36 -2.69 -16.66
CA GLU A 118 2.41 -3.78 -16.80
C GLU A 118 1.95 -4.33 -15.43
N ALA A 119 2.85 -4.41 -14.45
CA ALA A 119 2.46 -4.78 -13.09
C ALA A 119 1.49 -3.78 -12.46
N VAL A 120 1.70 -2.47 -12.65
CA VAL A 120 0.78 -1.43 -12.14
C VAL A 120 -0.58 -1.51 -12.86
N LYS A 121 -0.61 -1.74 -14.17
CA LYS A 121 -1.88 -1.94 -14.92
C LYS A 121 -2.65 -3.14 -14.37
N ALA A 122 -1.98 -4.29 -14.21
CA ALA A 122 -2.60 -5.49 -13.66
C ALA A 122 -3.16 -5.27 -12.24
N PHE A 123 -2.44 -4.54 -11.39
CA PHE A 123 -2.93 -4.16 -10.07
C PHE A 123 -4.17 -3.27 -10.13
N GLN A 124 -4.17 -2.24 -10.99
CA GLN A 124 -5.29 -1.31 -11.12
C GLN A 124 -6.55 -2.02 -11.63
N GLU A 125 -6.41 -2.87 -12.64
CA GLU A 125 -7.51 -3.71 -13.15
C GLU A 125 -8.08 -4.61 -12.04
N TRP A 126 -7.19 -5.28 -11.29
CA TRP A 126 -7.59 -6.12 -10.15
C TRP A 126 -8.29 -5.30 -9.05
N ALA A 127 -7.73 -4.15 -8.67
CA ALA A 127 -8.22 -3.30 -7.60
C ALA A 127 -9.61 -2.75 -7.90
N VAL A 128 -9.92 -2.41 -9.16
CA VAL A 128 -11.29 -2.04 -9.56
C VAL A 128 -12.25 -3.22 -9.44
N GLY A 129 -11.77 -4.44 -9.75
CA GLY A 129 -12.58 -5.65 -9.67
C GLY A 129 -13.06 -6.01 -8.26
N ILE A 130 -12.32 -5.62 -7.20
CA ILE A 130 -12.66 -5.99 -5.82
C ILE A 130 -14.00 -5.38 -5.36
N ASP A 131 -14.34 -4.17 -5.84
CA ASP A 131 -15.59 -3.47 -5.52
C ASP A 131 -16.82 -4.31 -5.86
N TYR A 132 -16.70 -5.18 -6.86
CA TYR A 132 -17.79 -5.99 -7.41
C TYR A 132 -17.88 -7.39 -6.80
N ARG A 133 -17.04 -7.72 -5.80
CA ARG A 133 -17.11 -8.97 -5.05
C ARG A 133 -18.34 -8.99 -4.13
N GLU A 134 -19.47 -9.43 -4.66
CA GLU A 134 -20.73 -9.49 -3.93
C GLU A 134 -20.68 -10.37 -2.67
N ASP A 135 -19.89 -11.44 -2.72
CA ASP A 135 -19.67 -12.35 -1.59
C ASP A 135 -18.94 -11.66 -0.43
N VAL A 136 -17.88 -10.90 -0.74
CA VAL A 136 -17.16 -10.07 0.24
C VAL A 136 -18.10 -9.00 0.83
N TYR A 137 -18.87 -8.32 -0.03
CA TYR A 137 -19.87 -7.35 0.42
C TYR A 137 -20.93 -7.97 1.33
N LYS A 138 -21.42 -9.19 1.03
CA LYS A 138 -22.39 -9.88 1.89
C LYS A 138 -21.84 -10.14 3.29
N ALA A 139 -20.56 -10.52 3.42
CA ALA A 139 -19.94 -10.71 4.73
C ALA A 139 -19.83 -9.39 5.52
N ILE A 140 -19.40 -8.32 4.86
CA ILE A 140 -19.29 -6.99 5.49
C ILE A 140 -20.68 -6.44 5.85
N LYS A 141 -21.68 -6.64 4.99
CA LYS A 141 -23.06 -6.25 5.25
C LYS A 141 -23.64 -7.04 6.43
N ALA A 142 -23.36 -8.34 6.53
CA ALA A 142 -23.79 -9.13 7.68
C ALA A 142 -23.22 -8.57 8.99
N PHE A 143 -21.97 -8.12 8.98
CA PHE A 143 -21.38 -7.40 10.12
C PHE A 143 -22.09 -6.07 10.37
N ALA A 144 -22.38 -5.28 9.34
CA ALA A 144 -23.12 -4.03 9.44
C ALA A 144 -24.53 -4.20 10.06
N ASP A 145 -25.23 -5.28 9.70
CA ASP A 145 -26.57 -5.60 10.18
C ASP A 145 -26.59 -5.97 11.68
N THR A 146 -25.42 -6.23 12.30
CA THR A 146 -25.30 -6.36 13.77
C THR A 146 -25.37 -5.03 14.52
N HIS A 147 -25.38 -3.91 13.81
CA HIS A 147 -25.31 -2.55 14.34
C HIS A 147 -24.14 -2.37 15.33
N PRO A 148 -22.89 -2.60 14.87
CA PRO A 148 -21.72 -2.57 15.73
C PRO A 148 -21.49 -1.17 16.30
N LYS A 149 -21.02 -1.11 17.55
CA LYS A 149 -20.57 0.14 18.17
C LYS A 149 -19.07 0.27 17.99
N LEU A 150 -18.67 0.95 16.92
CA LEU A 150 -17.28 1.32 16.64
C LEU A 150 -17.01 2.76 17.10
N SER A 151 -15.75 3.17 17.13
CA SER A 151 -15.36 4.55 17.43
C SER A 151 -14.04 4.90 16.77
N GLY A 152 -13.80 6.18 16.51
CA GLY A 152 -12.50 6.66 16.01
C GLY A 152 -12.21 6.18 14.58
N GLU A 153 -10.98 5.71 14.33
CA GLU A 153 -10.53 5.30 13.00
C GLU A 153 -11.27 4.05 12.50
N ASP A 154 -11.61 3.10 13.39
CA ASP A 154 -12.38 1.91 13.03
C ASP A 154 -13.77 2.25 12.50
N GLU A 155 -14.44 3.22 13.14
CA GLU A 155 -15.75 3.71 12.68
C GLU A 155 -15.63 4.44 11.33
N LYS A 156 -14.58 5.25 11.17
CA LYS A 156 -14.31 5.92 9.89
C LYS A 156 -14.07 4.91 8.77
N LEU A 157 -13.19 3.93 8.99
CA LEU A 157 -12.90 2.87 8.02
C LEU A 157 -14.17 2.13 7.63
N PHE A 158 -14.93 1.64 8.61
CA PHE A 158 -16.20 0.96 8.34
C PHE A 158 -17.19 1.81 7.53
N ASN A 159 -17.39 3.07 7.91
CA ASN A 159 -18.32 3.96 7.24
C ASN A 159 -17.88 4.29 5.80
N GLU A 160 -16.58 4.47 5.55
CA GLU A 160 -16.04 4.70 4.22
C GLU A 160 -16.14 3.44 3.35
N THR A 161 -15.82 2.25 3.88
CA THR A 161 -16.01 0.98 3.18
C THR A 161 -17.47 0.79 2.77
N MET A 162 -18.43 1.01 3.68
CA MET A 162 -19.86 0.88 3.36
C MET A 162 -20.34 1.94 2.36
N ARG A 163 -19.83 3.17 2.46
CA ARG A 163 -20.10 4.24 1.48
C ARG A 163 -19.62 3.82 0.09
N ASP A 164 -18.44 3.23 -0.02
CA ASP A 164 -17.85 2.88 -1.31
C ASP A 164 -18.61 1.72 -1.96
N TYR A 165 -19.06 0.71 -1.20
CA TYR A 165 -19.98 -0.32 -1.70
C TYR A 165 -21.32 0.24 -2.15
N ARG A 166 -21.89 1.22 -1.43
CA ARG A 166 -23.10 1.91 -1.85
C ARG A 166 -22.89 2.64 -3.17
N ARG A 167 -21.77 3.35 -3.32
CA ARG A 167 -21.41 4.06 -4.56
C ARG A 167 -21.14 3.09 -5.72
N ALA A 168 -20.69 1.88 -5.43
CA ALA A 168 -20.55 0.81 -6.40
C ALA A 168 -21.90 0.15 -6.79
N GLY A 169 -22.99 0.48 -6.09
CA GLY A 169 -24.32 -0.04 -6.37
C GLY A 169 -24.64 -1.38 -5.71
N LEU A 170 -23.83 -1.86 -4.75
CA LEU A 170 -24.04 -3.18 -4.15
C LEU A 170 -25.23 -3.22 -3.16
N GLU A 171 -25.73 -2.07 -2.72
CA GLU A 171 -27.02 -1.96 -2.00
C GLU A 171 -28.24 -2.06 -2.93
N LEU A 172 -28.05 -1.92 -4.25
CA LEU A 172 -29.14 -1.95 -5.22
C LEU A 172 -29.61 -3.39 -5.51
N PRO A 173 -30.88 -3.58 -5.93
CA PRO A 173 -31.32 -4.82 -6.54
C PRO A 173 -30.48 -5.21 -7.78
N PRO A 174 -30.52 -6.48 -8.21
CA PRO A 174 -29.64 -6.98 -9.29
C PRO A 174 -29.71 -6.20 -10.61
N ASP A 175 -30.91 -5.82 -11.06
CA ASP A 175 -31.09 -5.15 -12.35
C ASP A 175 -30.47 -3.73 -12.38
N PRO A 176 -30.80 -2.81 -11.46
CA PRO A 176 -30.14 -1.50 -11.41
C PRO A 176 -28.64 -1.58 -11.08
N ARG A 177 -28.19 -2.62 -10.35
CA ARG A 177 -26.76 -2.84 -10.11
C ARG A 177 -25.99 -3.13 -11.40
N LYS A 178 -26.54 -4.00 -12.26
CA LYS A 178 -25.93 -4.32 -13.57
C LYS A 178 -25.81 -3.08 -14.46
N GLU A 179 -26.83 -2.21 -14.43
CA GLU A 179 -26.80 -0.94 -15.16
C GLU A 179 -25.68 -0.02 -14.63
N VAL A 180 -25.55 0.13 -13.30
CA VAL A 180 -24.44 0.88 -12.70
C VAL A 180 -23.08 0.32 -13.09
N GLU A 181 -22.91 -1.00 -13.09
CA GLU A 181 -21.67 -1.65 -13.50
C GLU A 181 -21.33 -1.34 -14.97
N LEU A 182 -22.31 -1.47 -15.88
CA LEU A 182 -22.14 -1.16 -17.30
C LEU A 182 -21.74 0.30 -17.51
N LEU A 183 -22.45 1.24 -16.89
CA LEU A 183 -22.17 2.67 -17.01
C LEU A 183 -20.80 3.05 -16.44
N ARG A 184 -20.38 2.44 -15.32
CA ARG A 184 -19.03 2.67 -14.77
C ARG A 184 -17.94 2.16 -15.71
N LYS A 185 -18.14 1.01 -16.36
CA LYS A 185 -17.21 0.48 -17.37
C LYS A 185 -17.14 1.39 -18.60
N GLU A 186 -18.28 1.86 -19.09
CA GLU A 186 -18.34 2.80 -20.22
C GLU A 186 -17.63 4.12 -19.89
N LEU A 187 -17.89 4.72 -18.73
CA LEU A 187 -17.21 5.93 -18.27
C LEU A 187 -15.71 5.75 -18.12
N SER A 188 -15.25 4.59 -17.62
CA SER A 188 -13.83 4.29 -17.50
C SER A 188 -13.13 4.27 -18.86
N ASN A 189 -13.77 3.67 -19.87
CA ASN A 189 -13.23 3.64 -21.23
C ASN A 189 -13.18 5.07 -21.82
N LEU A 190 -14.26 5.84 -21.69
CA LEU A 190 -14.33 7.22 -22.20
C LEU A 190 -13.34 8.18 -21.54
N GLY A 191 -12.92 7.93 -20.30
CA GLY A 191 -11.96 8.78 -19.58
C GLY A 191 -10.48 8.43 -19.82
N THR A 192 -10.21 7.32 -20.52
CA THR A 192 -8.85 6.82 -20.77
C THR A 192 -8.40 7.05 -22.23
N ASP A 193 -9.34 7.38 -23.12
CA ASP A 193 -9.10 7.86 -24.50
C ASP A 193 -8.90 9.39 -24.56
#